data_AF-A0A916DVB2-F1
#
_entry.id   AF-A0A916DVB2-F1
#
_cell.length_a   1.000
_cell.length_b   1.000
_cell.length_c   1.000
_cell.angle_alpha   90.00
_cell.angle_beta   90.00
_cell.angle_gamma   90.00
#
_symmetry.space_group_name_H-M   'P 1'
#
loop_
_entity.id
_entity.type
_entity.pdbx_description
1 polymer ?
#
loop_
_entity_poly.entity_id
_entity_poly.type
_entity_poly.pdbx_seq_one_letter_code
_entity_poly.pdbx_strand_id
1 'polypeptide(L)'
;MSTKYQNSNTQAFATLAWISFGVSFIGMIIGLIYLQMDIYQKAFIGMTYLFSLSSCFVLAKVVRDKQEGEDYVKKIEHAKTEQMISKYISSDEK
;
A
#
# COMPACT_ATOMS: atom_id res chain seq x y z
N MET A 1 -2.13 11.37 26.80
CA MET A 1 -0.98 10.56 26.36
C MET A 1 -1.15 10.28 24.87
N SER A 2 -0.48 11.05 24.00
CA SER A 2 -0.70 11.03 22.55
C SER A 2 0.01 9.84 21.91
N THR A 3 -0.76 8.86 21.43
CA THR A 3 -0.24 7.75 20.64
C THR A 3 0.11 8.28 19.25
N LYS A 4 1.41 8.49 18.99
CA LYS A 4 1.90 8.68 17.62
C LYS A 4 1.59 7.42 16.83
N TYR A 5 0.65 7.51 15.89
CA TYR A 5 0.48 6.53 14.83
C TYR A 5 1.67 6.67 13.86
N GLN A 6 2.83 6.16 14.27
CA GLN A 6 4.04 6.20 13.47
C GLN A 6 4.02 5.04 12.49
N ASN A 7 3.29 5.22 11.39
CA ASN A 7 3.38 4.34 10.23
C ASN A 7 4.59 4.74 9.37
N SER A 8 5.78 4.81 9.99
CA SER A 8 7.03 4.97 9.24
C SER A 8 7.48 3.56 8.86
N ASN A 9 7.00 3.05 7.74
CA ASN A 9 7.70 1.95 7.08
C ASN A 9 9.15 2.39 6.93
N THR A 10 10.06 1.71 7.64
CA THR A 10 11.50 2.02 7.56
C THR A 10 11.92 1.88 6.10
N GLN A 11 12.71 2.83 5.59
CA GLN A 11 13.13 2.85 4.17
C GLN A 11 13.66 1.49 3.69
N ALA A 12 14.28 0.71 4.58
CA ALA A 12 14.72 -0.67 4.33
C ALA A 12 13.61 -1.59 3.80
N PHE A 13 12.37 -1.51 4.31
CA PHE A 13 11.26 -2.35 3.83
C PHE A 13 10.79 -1.94 2.43
N ALA A 14 10.81 -0.65 2.12
CA ALA A 14 10.51 -0.17 0.78
C ALA A 14 11.56 -0.65 -0.23
N THR A 15 12.85 -0.58 0.13
CA THR A 15 13.94 -1.08 -0.71
C THR A 15 13.84 -2.60 -0.91
N LEU A 16 13.53 -3.36 0.15
CA LEU A 16 13.33 -4.81 0.04
C LEU A 16 12.16 -5.16 -0.89
N ALA A 17 11.05 -4.42 -0.83
CA ALA A 17 9.92 -4.61 -1.73
C ALA A 17 10.33 -4.44 -3.20
N TRP A 18 11.07 -3.37 -3.53
CA TRP A 18 11.60 -3.14 -4.88
C TRP A 18 12.56 -4.23 -5.35
N ILE A 19 13.45 -4.69 -4.47
CA ILE A 19 14.38 -5.79 -4.80
C ILE A 19 13.59 -7.08 -5.07
N SER A 20 12.64 -7.44 -4.20
CA SER A 20 11.84 -8.66 -4.37
C SER A 20 11.00 -8.65 -5.65
N PHE A 21 10.46 -7.49 -6.02
CA PHE A 21 9.76 -7.29 -7.28
C PHE A 21 10.71 -7.47 -8.47
N GLY A 22 11.90 -6.85 -8.43
CA GLY A 22 12.91 -7.01 -9.48
C GLY A 22 13.35 -8.46 -9.67
N VAL A 23 13.62 -9.18 -8.58
CA VAL A 23 14.00 -10.61 -8.61
C VAL A 23 12.87 -11.46 -9.19
N SER A 24 11.63 -11.22 -8.79
CA SER A 24 10.46 -11.96 -9.30
C SER A 24 10.24 -11.71 -10.80
N PHE A 25 10.38 -10.45 -11.24
CA PHE A 25 10.23 -10.07 -12.64
C PHE A 25 11.32 -10.69 -13.52
N ILE A 26 12.57 -10.63 -13.08
CA ILE A 26 13.71 -11.25 -13.76
C ILE A 26 13.55 -12.77 -13.79
N GLY A 27 13.14 -13.38 -12.68
CA GLY A 27 12.86 -14.81 -12.60
C GLY A 27 11.81 -15.27 -13.61
N MET A 28 10.75 -14.48 -13.80
CA MET A 28 9.73 -14.74 -14.82
C MET A 28 10.31 -14.67 -16.25
N ILE A 29 11.12 -13.66 -16.56
CA ILE A 29 11.75 -13.52 -17.89
C ILE A 29 12.69 -14.70 -18.17
N ILE A 30 13.54 -15.06 -17.20
CA ILE A 30 14.43 -16.22 -17.32
C ILE A 30 13.62 -17.51 -17.52
N GLY A 31 12.54 -17.69 -16.75
CA GLY A 31 11.63 -18.82 -16.91
C GLY A 31 11.03 -18.90 -18.32
N LEU A 32 10.61 -17.77 -18.88
CA LEU A 32 10.11 -17.71 -20.26
C LEU A 32 11.17 -18.07 -21.31
N ILE A 33 12.44 -17.70 -21.09
CA ILE A 33 13.54 -18.02 -22.02
C ILE A 33 13.83 -19.52 -21.98
N TYR A 34 13.94 -20.11 -20.79
CA TYR A 34 14.21 -21.55 -20.62
C TYR A 34 13.09 -22.45 -21.12
N LEU A 35 11.85 -21.98 -21.09
CA LEU A 35 10.70 -22.76 -21.52
C LEU A 35 10.69 -22.90 -23.05
N GLN A 36 10.84 -24.12 -23.60
CA GLN A 36 10.75 -24.37 -25.04
C GLN A 36 9.29 -24.39 -25.48
N MET A 37 8.76 -23.22 -25.83
CA MET A 37 7.43 -23.02 -26.40
C MET A 37 7.51 -22.14 -27.63
N ASP A 38 6.45 -22.16 -28.41
CA ASP A 38 6.30 -21.26 -29.55
C ASP A 38 6.25 -19.79 -29.10
N ILE A 39 6.71 -18.89 -29.96
CA ILE A 39 6.83 -17.47 -29.64
C ILE A 39 5.48 -16.81 -29.35
N TYR A 40 4.41 -17.26 -30.00
CA TYR A 40 3.06 -16.75 -29.78
C TYR A 40 2.57 -17.10 -28.37
N GLN A 41 2.88 -18.31 -27.88
CA GLN A 41 2.51 -18.77 -26.54
C GLN A 41 3.29 -18.02 -25.45
N LYS A 42 4.59 -17.79 -25.68
CA LYS A 42 5.43 -16.97 -24.79
C LYS A 42 4.91 -15.54 -24.68
N ALA A 43 4.55 -14.93 -25.82
CA ALA A 43 4.01 -13.57 -25.84
C ALA A 43 2.68 -13.45 -25.09
N PHE A 44 1.79 -14.44 -25.24
CA PHE A 44 0.52 -14.48 -24.50
C PHE A 44 0.77 -14.49 -22.98
N ILE A 45 1.63 -15.39 -22.49
CA ILE A 45 1.95 -15.49 -21.06
C ILE A 45 2.63 -14.21 -20.55
N GLY A 46 3.55 -13.64 -21.33
CA GLY A 46 4.19 -12.37 -21.00
C GLY A 46 3.17 -11.23 -20.85
N MET A 47 2.23 -11.11 -21.80
CA MET A 47 1.17 -10.11 -21.74
C MET A 47 0.23 -10.32 -20.55
N THR A 48 -0.21 -11.55 -20.29
CA THR A 48 -1.06 -11.87 -19.13
C THR A 48 -0.35 -11.54 -17.82
N TYR A 49 0.94 -11.85 -17.70
CA TYR A 49 1.73 -11.53 -16.52
C TYR A 49 1.85 -10.02 -16.30
N LEU A 50 2.15 -9.24 -17.34
CA LEU A 50 2.23 -7.78 -17.26
C LEU A 50 0.88 -7.14 -16.87
N PHE A 51 -0.21 -7.64 -17.44
CA PHE A 51 -1.55 -7.13 -17.13
C PHE A 51 -1.94 -7.44 -15.67
N SER A 52 -1.62 -8.64 -15.19
CA SER A 52 -1.81 -9.05 -13.80
C SER A 52 -1.00 -8.18 -12.83
N LEU A 53 0.28 -7.91 -13.15
CA LEU A 53 1.13 -7.01 -12.36
C LEU A 53 0.54 -5.60 -12.27
N SER A 54 0.10 -5.04 -13.40
CA SER A 54 -0.53 -3.73 -13.44
C SER A 54 -1.77 -3.67 -12.54
N SER A 55 -2.65 -4.67 -12.63
CA SER A 55 -3.83 -4.79 -11.77
C SER A 55 -3.47 -4.87 -10.29
N CYS A 56 -2.46 -5.67 -9.93
CA CYS A 56 -1.98 -5.79 -8.55
C CYS A 56 -1.47 -4.44 -8.01
N PHE A 57 -0.75 -3.66 -8.80
CA PHE A 57 -0.29 -2.32 -8.40
C PHE A 57 -1.43 -1.32 -8.24
N VAL A 58 -2.47 -1.39 -9.07
CA VAL A 58 -3.67 -0.55 -8.91
C VAL A 58 -4.40 -0.93 -7.62
N LEU A 59 -4.62 -2.22 -7.38
CA LEU A 59 -5.21 -2.72 -6.15
C LEU A 59 -4.41 -2.29 -4.91
N ALA A 60 -3.07 -2.39 -4.96
CA ALA A 60 -2.21 -1.95 -3.87
C ALA A 60 -2.35 -0.45 -3.58
N LYS A 61 -2.44 0.38 -4.63
CA LYS A 61 -2.73 1.82 -4.46
C LYS A 61 -4.09 2.03 -3.80
N VAL A 62 -5.15 1.41 -4.30
CA VAL A 62 -6.51 1.54 -3.75
C VAL A 62 -6.56 1.15 -2.27
N VAL A 63 -5.88 0.05 -1.89
CA VAL A 63 -5.80 -0.39 -0.49
C VAL A 63 -5.06 0.62 0.38
N ARG A 64 -3.92 1.13 -0.08
CA ARG A 64 -3.15 2.16 0.64
C ARG A 64 -3.94 3.46 0.79
N ASP A 65 -4.56 3.93 -0.28
CA ASP A 65 -5.32 5.17 -0.28
C ASP A 65 -6.54 5.05 0.65
N LYS A 66 -7.15 3.86 0.76
CA LYS A 66 -8.20 3.57 1.76
C LYS A 66 -7.66 3.63 3.20
N GLN A 67 -6.50 3.02 3.48
CA GLN A 67 -5.88 3.07 4.80
C GLN A 67 -5.54 4.50 5.22
N GLU A 68 -4.95 5.29 4.32
CA GLU A 68 -4.66 6.70 4.54
C GLU A 68 -5.96 7.49 4.83
N GLY A 69 -7.01 7.26 4.04
CA GLY A 69 -8.33 7.88 4.24
C GLY A 69 -8.92 7.61 5.63
N GLU A 70 -8.91 6.35 6.08
CA GLU A 70 -9.40 5.99 7.43
C GLU A 70 -8.58 6.65 8.55
N ASP A 71 -7.25 6.76 8.38
CA ASP A 71 -6.38 7.41 9.35
C ASP A 71 -6.65 8.92 9.45
N TYR A 72 -6.98 9.59 8.33
CA TYR A 72 -7.39 11.00 8.36
C TYR A 72 -8.72 11.21 9.09
N VAL A 73 -9.72 10.35 8.83
CA VAL A 73 -11.02 10.43 9.50
C VAL A 73 -10.86 10.26 11.02
N LYS A 74 -10.09 9.26 11.47
CA LYS A 74 -9.82 9.04 12.90
C LYS A 74 -9.16 10.25 13.59
N LYS A 75 -8.21 10.92 12.91
CA LYS A 75 -7.57 12.14 13.44
C LYS A 75 -8.57 13.29 13.61
N ILE A 76 -9.49 13.46 12.67
CA ILE A 76 -10.55 14.48 12.74
C ILE A 76 -11.53 14.16 13.86
N GLU A 77 -11.94 12.90 14.00
CA GLU A 77 -12.83 12.45 15.08
C GLU A 77 -12.21 12.64 16.45
N HIS A 78 -10.92 12.31 16.61
CA HIS A 78 -10.20 12.54 17.86
C HIS A 78 -10.12 14.03 18.21
N ALA A 79 -9.76 14.88 17.25
CA ALA A 79 -9.70 16.33 17.48
C ALA A 79 -11.08 16.94 17.83
N LYS A 80 -12.16 16.48 17.17
CA LYS A 80 -13.53 16.90 17.50
C LYS A 80 -13.94 16.43 18.89
N THR A 81 -13.60 15.19 19.24
CA THR A 81 -13.87 14.62 20.58
C THR A 81 -13.17 15.44 21.67
N GLU A 82 -11.89 15.78 21.47
CA GLU A 82 -11.13 16.62 22.41
C GLU A 82 -11.73 18.02 22.56
N GLN A 83 -12.21 18.64 21.47
CA GLN A 83 -12.89 19.93 21.54
C GLN A 83 -14.23 19.87 22.28
N MET A 84 -14.99 18.78 22.13
CA MET A 84 -16.24 18.62 22.87
C MET A 84 -15.95 18.47 24.36
N ILE A 85 -15.01 17.59 24.74
CA ILE A 85 -14.62 17.39 26.13
C ILE A 85 -14.13 18.69 26.76
N SER A 86 -13.28 19.46 26.08
CA SER A 86 -12.78 20.73 26.62
C SER A 86 -13.88 21.77 26.81
N LYS A 87 -14.84 21.85 25.88
CA LYS A 87 -15.98 22.77 25.98
C LYS A 87 -16.84 22.46 27.20
N TYR A 88 -17.13 21.18 27.49
CA TYR A 88 -17.91 20.80 28.66
C TYR A 88 -17.18 21.11 29.97
N ILE A 89 -15.88 20.80 30.07
CA ILE A 89 -15.08 21.10 31.28
C ILE A 89 -15.04 22.62 31.53
N SER A 90 -14.82 23.42 30.49
CA SER A 90 -14.78 24.89 30.61
C SER A 90 -16.13 25.54 30.94
N SER A 91 -17.24 24.85 30.66
CA SER A 91 -18.60 25.30 30.99
C SER A 91 -19.02 24.95 32.42
N ASP A 92 -18.39 23.94 33.05
CA ASP A 92 -18.66 23.54 34.44
C ASP A 92 -17.89 24.41 35.46
N GLU A 93 -16.81 25.07 35.02
CA GLU A 93 -16.00 25.98 35.87
C GLU A 93 -16.61 27.40 36.02
N LYS A 94 -17.68 27.74 35.30
CA LYS A 94 -18.36 29.06 35.34
C LYS A 94 -19.73 28.99 36.01
#